data_AF-A0A9D6GET0-F1
#
_entry.id   AF-A0A9D6GET0-F1
#
_cell.length_a   1.000
_cell.length_b   1.000
_cell.length_c   1.000
_cell.angle_alpha   90.00
_cell.angle_beta   90.00
_cell.angle_gamma   90.00
#
_symmetry.space_group_name_H-M   'P 1'
#
loop_
_entity.id
_entity.type
_entity.pdbx_description
1 polymer ?
#
loop_
_entity_poly.entity_id
_entity_poly.type
_entity_poly.pdbx_seq_one_letter_code
_entity_poly.pdbx_strand_id
1 'polypeptide(L)'
;MDKAVYVPDYVTTEPPAAGDTLEVAEGMFWLRMPLPFKLDHINLWLLDDGDGWTIVDTGICRDEVKAAWEKIFAKHVTAAKPVKRVICTHFHPDHLGLAGWLSERFDVPLWMPREEWTWGRMLSLDSGDGLRPQFLKFYRAAGFDAAQLETAAARAGRYSRNVAPIPGAFRRIVSGE
;
A
#
# COMPACT_ATOMS: atom_id res chain seq x y z
N MET A 1 39.34 2.64 -3.97
CA MET A 1 38.98 2.37 -2.56
C MET A 1 37.84 1.38 -2.58
N ASP A 2 38.10 0.13 -2.24
CA ASP A 2 37.04 -0.85 -2.04
C ASP A 2 36.21 -0.43 -0.83
N LYS A 3 34.99 0.04 -1.08
CA LYS A 3 34.04 0.27 0.01
C LYS A 3 33.59 -1.10 0.51
N ALA A 4 33.82 -1.38 1.78
CA ALA A 4 33.26 -2.56 2.42
C ALA A 4 31.74 -2.59 2.17
N VAL A 5 31.27 -3.67 1.56
CA VAL A 5 29.84 -3.89 1.34
C VAL A 5 29.25 -4.28 2.69
N TYR A 6 28.37 -3.42 3.22
CA TYR A 6 27.57 -3.78 4.39
C TYR A 6 26.57 -4.86 3.98
N VAL A 7 26.61 -5.99 4.68
CA VAL A 7 25.62 -7.06 4.55
C VAL A 7 24.76 -7.00 5.81
N PRO A 8 23.45 -6.65 5.69
CA PRO A 8 22.54 -6.68 6.83
C PRO A 8 22.42 -8.10 7.38
N ASP A 9 22.24 -8.21 8.68
CA ASP A 9 21.84 -9.47 9.32
C ASP A 9 20.33 -9.65 9.16
N TYR A 10 19.93 -10.70 8.45
CA TYR A 10 18.53 -11.00 8.17
C TYR A 10 18.07 -12.13 9.10
N VAL A 11 17.13 -11.82 10.00
CA VAL A 11 16.54 -12.78 10.95
C VAL A 11 15.93 -13.99 10.23
N THR A 12 15.40 -13.79 9.03
CA THR A 12 14.97 -14.85 8.12
C THR A 12 15.20 -14.43 6.66
N THR A 13 15.50 -15.39 5.80
CA THR A 13 15.60 -15.20 4.35
C THR A 13 14.37 -15.71 3.60
N GLU A 14 13.45 -16.40 4.28
CA GLU A 14 12.27 -16.99 3.68
C GLU A 14 11.04 -16.12 3.93
N PRO A 15 10.51 -15.44 2.90
CA PRO A 15 9.28 -14.66 3.05
C PRO A 15 8.04 -15.54 3.12
N PRO A 16 6.97 -15.09 3.81
CA PRO A 16 5.67 -15.73 3.72
C PRO A 16 5.17 -15.69 2.27
N ALA A 17 4.52 -16.79 1.85
CA ALA A 17 3.83 -16.83 0.57
C ALA A 17 2.62 -15.86 0.57
N ALA A 18 2.17 -15.44 -0.60
CA ALA A 18 0.98 -14.60 -0.72
C ALA A 18 -0.26 -15.30 -0.13
N GLY A 19 -0.93 -14.63 0.81
CA GLY A 19 -2.04 -15.21 1.58
C GLY A 19 -1.60 -16.01 2.81
N ASP A 20 -0.33 -15.88 3.20
CA ASP A 20 0.20 -16.39 4.46
C ASP A 20 0.83 -15.27 5.30
N THR A 21 1.19 -15.63 6.54
CA THR A 21 1.81 -14.73 7.51
C THR A 21 3.01 -15.39 8.17
N LEU A 22 4.04 -14.63 8.50
CA LEU A 22 5.15 -15.07 9.35
C LEU A 22 5.23 -14.17 10.60
N GLU A 23 5.19 -14.75 11.80
CA GLU A 23 5.42 -13.99 13.02
C GLU A 23 6.91 -13.67 13.16
N VAL A 24 7.27 -12.39 13.15
CA VAL A 24 8.68 -11.93 13.19
C VAL A 24 9.08 -11.33 14.53
N ALA A 25 8.10 -10.99 15.36
CA ALA A 25 8.22 -10.64 16.76
C ALA A 25 6.86 -10.94 17.44
N GLU A 26 6.82 -10.97 18.77
CA GLU A 26 5.58 -11.25 19.51
C GLU A 26 4.44 -10.34 19.05
N GLY A 27 3.37 -10.95 18.51
CA GLY A 27 2.20 -10.22 18.02
C GLY A 27 2.41 -9.44 16.71
N MET A 28 3.56 -9.56 16.06
CA MET A 28 3.89 -8.87 14.80
C MET A 28 4.02 -9.86 13.65
N PHE A 29 3.05 -9.83 12.73
CA PHE A 29 3.01 -10.72 11.58
C PHE A 29 3.39 -9.98 10.31
N TRP A 30 4.41 -10.48 9.64
CA TRP A 30 4.81 -10.08 8.29
C TRP A 30 3.89 -10.73 7.26
N LEU A 31 3.39 -9.92 6.33
CA LEU A 31 2.67 -10.32 5.12
C LEU A 31 3.47 -9.85 3.89
N ARG A 32 3.42 -10.60 2.79
CA ARG A 32 4.03 -10.19 1.52
C ARG A 32 3.05 -10.33 0.37
N MET A 33 2.74 -9.20 -0.29
CA MET A 33 1.77 -9.13 -1.38
C MET A 33 2.46 -8.90 -2.73
N PRO A 34 1.97 -9.51 -3.82
CA PRO A 34 2.56 -9.35 -5.15
C PRO A 34 2.29 -7.96 -5.73
N LEU A 35 3.24 -7.44 -6.51
CA LEU A 35 3.09 -6.22 -7.31
C LEU A 35 3.41 -6.50 -8.79
N PRO A 36 2.67 -5.91 -9.74
CA PRO A 36 2.86 -6.10 -11.18
C PRO A 36 3.97 -5.18 -11.76
N PHE A 37 5.04 -4.92 -11.00
CA PHE A 37 6.10 -3.97 -11.36
C PHE A 37 7.49 -4.60 -11.21
N LYS A 38 8.55 -3.83 -11.51
CA LYS A 38 9.93 -4.28 -11.28
C LYS A 38 10.22 -4.51 -9.79
N LEU A 39 9.66 -3.67 -8.93
CA LEU A 39 9.47 -4.02 -7.52
C LEU A 39 8.26 -4.96 -7.49
N ASP A 40 8.50 -6.23 -7.26
CA ASP A 40 7.53 -7.32 -7.46
C ASP A 40 6.71 -7.64 -6.20
N HIS A 41 6.95 -6.94 -5.09
CA HIS A 41 6.23 -7.14 -3.84
C HIS A 41 6.21 -5.90 -2.94
N ILE A 42 5.28 -5.91 -2.01
CA ILE A 42 5.24 -5.05 -0.84
C ILE A 42 5.11 -5.91 0.43
N ASN A 43 5.75 -5.48 1.51
CA ASN A 43 5.57 -6.05 2.85
C ASN A 43 4.50 -5.25 3.61
N LEU A 44 3.57 -5.96 4.23
CA LEU A 44 2.50 -5.40 5.07
C LEU A 44 2.60 -6.01 6.47
N TRP A 45 1.87 -5.44 7.42
CA TRP A 45 1.88 -5.93 8.80
C TRP A 45 0.48 -6.17 9.33
N LEU A 46 0.31 -7.29 10.03
CA LEU A 46 -0.84 -7.56 10.87
C LEU A 46 -0.35 -7.57 12.32
N LEU A 47 -0.86 -6.66 13.12
CA LEU A 47 -0.42 -6.44 14.50
C LEU A 47 -1.50 -6.89 15.46
N ASP A 48 -1.11 -7.73 16.41
CA ASP A 48 -1.93 -8.09 17.56
C ASP A 48 -2.05 -6.87 18.48
N ASP A 49 -3.27 -6.36 18.64
CA ASP A 49 -3.57 -5.14 19.39
C ASP A 49 -4.45 -5.47 20.62
N GLY A 50 -4.30 -6.69 21.15
CA GLY A 50 -5.03 -7.19 22.31
C GLY A 50 -6.42 -7.72 21.95
N ASP A 51 -7.42 -6.85 21.92
CA ASP A 51 -8.82 -7.24 21.65
C ASP A 51 -9.14 -7.38 20.14
N GLY A 52 -8.15 -7.23 19.27
CA GLY A 52 -8.32 -7.31 17.83
C GLY A 52 -7.02 -7.13 17.06
N TRP A 53 -7.16 -6.88 15.77
CA TRP A 53 -6.05 -6.72 14.83
C TRP A 53 -5.95 -5.29 14.28
N THR A 54 -4.71 -4.82 14.14
CA THR A 54 -4.37 -3.62 13.37
C THR A 54 -3.66 -4.01 12.08
N ILE A 55 -4.16 -3.55 10.94
CA ILE A 55 -3.50 -3.74 9.64
C ILE A 55 -2.61 -2.51 9.34
N VAL A 56 -1.38 -2.71 8.88
CA VAL A 56 -0.49 -1.64 8.39
C VAL A 56 -0.17 -1.86 6.92
N ASP A 57 -0.56 -0.87 6.11
CA ASP A 57 -0.55 -0.89 4.64
C ASP A 57 -1.40 -2.02 4.03
N THR A 58 -1.75 -1.88 2.75
CA THR A 58 -2.93 -2.59 2.22
C THR A 58 -2.70 -3.35 0.92
N GLY A 59 -1.62 -3.08 0.20
CA GLY A 59 -1.41 -3.62 -1.15
C GLY A 59 -2.17 -2.82 -2.21
N ILE A 60 -1.85 -3.13 -3.47
CA ILE A 60 -2.48 -2.52 -4.64
C ILE A 60 -3.88 -3.07 -4.88
N CYS A 61 -4.80 -2.25 -5.44
CA CYS A 61 -6.17 -2.68 -5.73
C CYS A 61 -6.24 -3.66 -6.89
N ARG A 62 -6.05 -4.95 -6.60
CA ARG A 62 -6.07 -6.06 -7.55
C ARG A 62 -6.68 -7.31 -6.95
N ASP A 63 -7.25 -8.15 -7.81
CA ASP A 63 -7.98 -9.33 -7.38
C ASP A 63 -7.07 -10.38 -6.74
N GLU A 64 -5.84 -10.54 -7.25
CA GLU A 64 -4.84 -11.43 -6.64
C GLU A 64 -4.43 -11.00 -5.21
N VAL A 65 -4.39 -9.69 -4.95
CA VAL A 65 -4.07 -9.13 -3.62
C VAL A 65 -5.27 -9.26 -2.68
N LYS A 66 -6.49 -8.99 -3.17
CA LYS A 66 -7.72 -9.24 -2.39
C LYS A 66 -7.86 -10.70 -2.01
N ALA A 67 -7.59 -11.63 -2.95
CA ALA A 67 -7.65 -13.07 -2.68
C ALA A 67 -6.61 -13.51 -1.64
N ALA A 68 -5.42 -12.90 -1.62
CA ALA A 68 -4.44 -13.12 -0.57
C ALA A 68 -4.95 -12.62 0.79
N TRP A 69 -5.57 -11.44 0.84
CA TRP A 69 -6.21 -10.91 2.05
C TRP A 69 -7.32 -11.83 2.58
N GLU A 70 -8.19 -12.36 1.72
CA GLU A 70 -9.24 -13.32 2.13
C GLU A 70 -8.66 -14.54 2.87
N LYS A 71 -7.54 -15.09 2.37
CA LYS A 71 -6.86 -16.21 3.03
C LYS A 71 -6.33 -15.84 4.40
N ILE A 72 -5.77 -14.63 4.55
CA ILE A 72 -5.26 -14.11 5.82
C ILE A 72 -6.43 -13.92 6.81
N PHE A 73 -7.55 -13.36 6.37
CA PHE A 73 -8.73 -13.19 7.23
C PHE A 73 -9.27 -14.52 7.73
N ALA A 74 -9.38 -15.52 6.85
CA ALA A 74 -9.83 -16.86 7.22
C ALA A 74 -8.94 -17.54 8.28
N LYS A 75 -7.65 -17.16 8.35
CA LYS A 75 -6.69 -17.69 9.33
C LYS A 75 -6.73 -16.95 10.67
N HIS A 76 -6.85 -15.61 10.64
CA HIS A 76 -6.56 -14.77 11.81
C HIS A 76 -7.76 -14.05 12.40
N VAL A 77 -8.75 -13.69 11.57
CA VAL A 77 -9.84 -12.81 11.98
C VAL A 77 -11.02 -13.64 12.46
N THR A 78 -11.45 -13.41 13.70
CA THR A 78 -12.59 -14.09 14.31
C THR A 78 -13.54 -13.08 14.94
N ALA A 79 -14.75 -13.51 15.33
CA ALA A 79 -15.68 -12.63 16.05
C ALA A 79 -15.12 -12.13 17.40
N ALA A 80 -14.28 -12.94 18.06
CA ALA A 80 -13.64 -12.58 19.33
C ALA A 80 -12.38 -11.70 19.13
N LYS A 81 -11.83 -11.67 17.92
CA LYS A 81 -10.63 -10.91 17.57
C LYS A 81 -10.79 -10.27 16.18
N PRO A 82 -11.63 -9.24 16.05
CA PRO A 82 -11.90 -8.58 14.78
C PRO A 82 -10.76 -7.64 14.38
N VAL A 83 -10.75 -7.17 13.13
CA VAL A 83 -9.94 -6.01 12.74
C VAL A 83 -10.54 -4.77 13.40
N LYS A 84 -9.68 -3.88 13.92
CA LYS A 84 -10.09 -2.67 14.67
C LYS A 84 -9.76 -1.37 13.94
N ARG A 85 -8.72 -1.39 13.10
CA ARG A 85 -8.25 -0.23 12.33
C ARG A 85 -7.35 -0.67 11.18
N VAL A 86 -7.24 0.22 10.20
CA VAL A 86 -6.25 0.15 9.12
C VAL A 86 -5.36 1.37 9.23
N ILE A 87 -4.05 1.18 9.26
CA ILE A 87 -3.04 2.24 9.21
C ILE A 87 -2.42 2.23 7.80
N CYS A 88 -2.27 3.39 7.18
CA CYS A 88 -1.47 3.53 5.97
C CYS A 88 -0.31 4.49 6.21
N THR A 89 0.88 4.08 5.79
CA THR A 89 2.11 4.85 5.95
C THR A 89 2.11 6.09 5.07
N HIS A 90 1.73 5.95 3.79
CA HIS A 90 1.73 7.03 2.81
C HIS A 90 0.79 6.74 1.62
N PHE A 91 0.67 7.69 0.69
CA PHE A 91 -0.36 7.65 -0.34
C PHE A 91 -0.09 6.72 -1.53
N HIS A 92 1.11 6.12 -1.66
CA HIS A 92 1.40 5.32 -2.85
C HIS A 92 0.45 4.12 -3.01
N PRO A 93 0.12 3.71 -4.25
CA PRO A 93 -0.95 2.75 -4.49
C PRO A 93 -0.74 1.38 -3.86
N ASP A 94 0.49 0.94 -3.68
CA ASP A 94 0.81 -0.32 -3.01
C ASP A 94 0.57 -0.24 -1.48
N HIS A 95 0.57 0.96 -0.89
CA HIS A 95 0.30 1.14 0.54
C HIS A 95 -1.17 1.46 0.81
N LEU A 96 -1.76 2.40 0.06
CA LEU A 96 -3.13 2.90 0.26
C LEU A 96 -4.18 2.17 -0.61
N GLY A 97 -3.74 1.32 -1.55
CA GLY A 97 -4.57 0.82 -2.64
C GLY A 97 -5.83 0.07 -2.23
N LEU A 98 -5.80 -0.68 -1.15
CA LEU A 98 -6.96 -1.41 -0.62
C LEU A 98 -7.50 -0.82 0.68
N ALA A 99 -7.05 0.35 1.13
CA ALA A 99 -7.49 0.95 2.38
C ALA A 99 -9.00 1.15 2.47
N GLY A 100 -9.62 1.65 1.40
CA GLY A 100 -11.08 1.78 1.34
C GLY A 100 -11.81 0.45 1.43
N TRP A 101 -11.34 -0.55 0.67
CA TRP A 101 -11.92 -1.88 0.66
C TRP A 101 -11.85 -2.57 2.03
N LEU A 102 -10.71 -2.44 2.72
CA LEU A 102 -10.53 -2.98 4.08
C LEU A 102 -11.39 -2.24 5.11
N SER A 103 -11.36 -0.90 5.09
CA SER A 103 -12.16 -0.08 6.01
C SER A 103 -13.65 -0.33 5.88
N GLU A 104 -14.17 -0.41 4.65
CA GLU A 104 -15.58 -0.70 4.38
C GLU A 104 -15.96 -2.12 4.81
N ARG A 105 -15.13 -3.11 4.50
CA ARG A 105 -15.40 -4.51 4.84
C ARG A 105 -15.56 -4.74 6.35
N PHE A 106 -14.70 -4.13 7.14
CA PHE A 106 -14.66 -4.35 8.59
C PHE A 106 -15.36 -3.26 9.40
N ASP A 107 -15.88 -2.21 8.74
CA ASP A 107 -16.44 -1.01 9.38
C ASP A 107 -15.46 -0.38 10.39
N VAL A 108 -14.22 -0.15 9.94
CA VAL A 108 -13.12 0.36 10.77
C VAL A 108 -12.47 1.63 10.22
N PRO A 109 -11.98 2.53 11.11
CA PRO A 109 -11.33 3.74 10.68
C PRO A 109 -10.00 3.48 9.95
N LEU A 110 -9.75 4.29 8.92
CA LEU A 110 -8.42 4.48 8.34
C LEU A 110 -7.64 5.51 9.17
N TRP A 111 -6.39 5.19 9.50
CA TRP A 111 -5.46 6.03 10.23
C TRP A 111 -4.25 6.34 9.36
N MET A 112 -3.90 7.60 9.19
CA MET A 112 -2.74 8.00 8.39
C MET A 112 -2.39 9.48 8.59
N PRO A 113 -1.19 9.94 8.18
CA PRO A 113 -0.89 11.37 8.14
C PRO A 113 -1.87 12.11 7.22
N ARG A 114 -2.28 13.32 7.63
CA ARG A 114 -3.28 14.10 6.88
C ARG A 114 -2.82 14.41 5.46
N GLU A 115 -1.57 14.82 5.33
CA GLU A 115 -0.99 15.23 4.06
C GLU A 115 -1.01 14.06 3.07
N GLU A 116 -0.66 12.85 3.53
CA GLU A 116 -0.73 11.62 2.76
C GLU A 116 -2.18 11.29 2.35
N TRP A 117 -3.14 11.42 3.27
CA TRP A 117 -4.55 11.21 2.95
C TRP A 117 -5.04 12.20 1.88
N THR A 118 -4.68 13.48 2.03
CA THR A 118 -5.04 14.53 1.08
C THR A 118 -4.46 14.27 -0.31
N TRP A 119 -3.18 13.90 -0.41
CA TRP A 119 -2.56 13.55 -1.68
C TRP A 119 -3.22 12.33 -2.33
N GLY A 120 -3.49 11.28 -1.56
CA GLY A 120 -4.17 10.10 -2.08
C GLY A 120 -5.57 10.41 -2.61
N ARG A 121 -6.38 11.15 -1.84
CA ARG A 121 -7.72 11.62 -2.27
C ARG A 121 -7.63 12.45 -3.54
N MET A 122 -6.71 13.41 -3.61
CA MET A 122 -6.51 14.26 -4.79
C MET A 122 -6.16 13.43 -6.02
N LEU A 123 -5.13 12.58 -5.95
CA LEU A 123 -4.68 11.75 -7.07
C LEU A 123 -5.69 10.69 -7.49
N SER A 124 -6.50 10.17 -6.55
CA SER A 124 -7.59 9.24 -6.87
C SER A 124 -8.72 9.90 -7.64
N LEU A 125 -8.97 11.19 -7.39
CA LEU A 125 -10.02 11.98 -8.04
C LEU A 125 -9.53 12.67 -9.32
N ASP A 126 -8.22 12.85 -9.45
CA ASP A 126 -7.57 13.46 -10.61
C ASP A 126 -7.38 12.44 -11.76
N SER A 127 -8.49 11.86 -12.21
CA SER A 127 -8.52 10.83 -13.26
C SER A 127 -8.76 11.40 -14.67
N GLY A 128 -8.66 12.72 -14.85
CA GLY A 128 -8.97 13.40 -16.11
C GLY A 128 -7.84 13.39 -17.14
N ASP A 129 -8.19 13.53 -18.42
CA ASP A 129 -7.26 13.59 -19.56
C ASP A 129 -6.31 14.82 -19.53
N GLY A 130 -6.64 15.83 -18.72
CA GLY A 130 -5.85 17.07 -18.58
C GLY A 130 -4.46 16.89 -17.96
N LEU A 131 -4.20 15.76 -17.30
CA LEU A 131 -2.89 15.45 -16.72
C LEU A 131 -1.82 15.13 -17.77
N ARG A 132 -2.19 14.48 -18.87
CA ARG A 132 -1.24 13.94 -19.84
C ARG A 132 -0.38 15.04 -20.51
N PRO A 133 -0.93 16.18 -20.96
CA PRO A 133 -0.13 17.26 -21.53
C PRO A 133 0.89 17.85 -20.55
N GLN A 134 0.51 18.05 -19.28
CA GLN A 134 1.41 18.62 -18.27
C GLN A 134 2.53 17.63 -17.90
N PHE A 135 2.18 16.35 -17.77
CA PHE A 135 3.13 15.27 -17.53
C PHE A 135 4.17 15.21 -18.66
N LEU A 136 3.73 15.20 -19.92
CA LEU A 136 4.63 15.16 -21.07
C LEU A 136 5.47 16.44 -21.21
N LYS A 137 4.92 17.61 -20.89
CA LYS A 137 5.66 18.87 -20.86
C LYS A 137 6.80 18.81 -19.84
N PHE A 138 6.53 18.31 -18.63
CA PHE A 138 7.54 18.14 -17.59
C PHE A 138 8.67 17.20 -18.03
N TYR A 139 8.35 16.00 -18.51
CA TYR A 139 9.39 15.03 -18.91
C TYR A 139 10.19 15.48 -20.13
N ARG A 140 9.56 16.20 -21.06
CA ARG A 140 10.29 16.80 -22.19
C ARG A 140 11.29 17.84 -21.70
N ALA A 141 10.91 18.70 -20.76
CA ALA A 141 11.82 19.67 -20.15
C ALA A 141 12.95 18.99 -19.34
N ALA A 142 12.71 17.79 -18.81
CA ALA A 142 13.72 16.96 -18.16
C ALA A 142 14.64 16.19 -19.14
N GLY A 143 14.47 16.39 -20.46
CA GLY A 143 15.34 15.82 -21.48
C GLY A 143 14.92 14.44 -22.00
N PHE A 144 13.69 13.99 -21.75
CA PHE A 144 13.21 12.73 -22.29
C PHE A 144 13.14 12.76 -23.83
N ASP A 145 13.64 11.72 -24.47
CA ASP A 145 13.48 11.51 -25.90
C ASP A 145 12.05 11.06 -26.26
N ALA A 146 11.76 10.92 -27.57
CA ALA A 146 10.43 10.55 -28.05
C ALA A 146 9.97 9.17 -27.51
N ALA A 147 10.85 8.17 -27.46
CA ALA A 147 10.50 6.83 -26.99
C ALA A 147 10.22 6.80 -25.48
N GLN A 148 10.98 7.58 -24.71
CA GLN A 148 10.78 7.76 -23.27
C GLN A 148 9.47 8.52 -22.99
N LEU A 149 9.12 9.52 -23.80
CA LEU A 149 7.86 10.24 -23.68
C LEU A 149 6.65 9.34 -23.96
N GLU A 150 6.71 8.45 -24.94
CA GLU A 150 5.64 7.46 -25.17
C GLU A 150 5.46 6.53 -23.96
N THR A 151 6.58 6.08 -23.38
CA THR A 151 6.57 5.27 -22.15
C THR A 151 5.96 6.04 -20.98
N ALA A 152 6.30 7.33 -20.84
CA ALA A 152 5.75 8.22 -19.82
C ALA A 152 4.24 8.45 -20.00
N ALA A 153 3.79 8.67 -21.24
CA ALA A 153 2.37 8.84 -21.57
C ALA A 153 1.54 7.63 -21.11
N ALA A 154 2.03 6.42 -21.35
CA ALA A 154 1.37 5.17 -20.94
C ALA A 154 1.32 4.97 -19.41
N ARG A 155 2.09 5.75 -18.64
CA ARG A 155 2.10 5.74 -17.17
C ARG A 155 1.20 6.80 -16.54
N ALA A 156 0.84 7.86 -17.28
CA ALA A 156 -0.04 8.90 -16.79
C ALA A 156 -1.41 8.33 -16.35
N GLY A 157 -1.95 8.86 -15.25
CA GLY A 157 -3.27 8.48 -14.72
C GLY A 157 -3.38 7.03 -14.21
N ARG A 158 -2.26 6.39 -13.83
CA ARG A 158 -2.28 5.02 -13.27
C ARG A 158 -2.73 4.95 -11.81
N TYR A 159 -2.74 6.06 -11.09
CA TYR A 159 -3.03 6.07 -9.66
C TYR A 159 -4.42 5.50 -9.35
N SER A 160 -5.48 6.10 -9.91
CA SER A 160 -6.87 5.69 -9.69
C SER A 160 -7.19 4.26 -10.14
N ARG A 161 -6.44 3.70 -11.11
CA ARG A 161 -6.60 2.30 -11.54
C ARG A 161 -6.10 1.27 -10.52
N ASN A 162 -5.28 1.71 -9.57
CA ASN A 162 -4.57 0.86 -8.63
C ASN A 162 -5.02 1.09 -7.18
N VAL A 163 -6.03 1.95 -6.97
CA VAL A 163 -6.50 2.37 -5.64
C VAL A 163 -8.02 2.27 -5.61
N ALA A 164 -8.57 1.53 -4.64
CA ALA A 164 -9.98 1.50 -4.32
C ALA A 164 -10.43 2.87 -3.76
N PRO A 165 -11.74 3.20 -3.77
CA PRO A 165 -12.22 4.47 -3.23
C PRO A 165 -11.69 4.74 -1.81
N ILE A 166 -10.85 5.76 -1.66
CA ILE A 166 -10.25 6.09 -0.35
C ILE A 166 -11.35 6.63 0.58
N PRO A 167 -11.42 6.21 1.86
CA PRO A 167 -12.41 6.69 2.82
C PRO A 167 -12.48 8.22 2.88
N GLY A 168 -13.70 8.75 2.91
CA GLY A 168 -13.95 10.20 3.00
C GLY A 168 -13.59 10.80 4.38
N ALA A 169 -13.45 9.95 5.40
CA ALA A 169 -13.00 10.30 6.74
C ALA A 169 -11.81 9.42 7.13
N PHE A 170 -10.96 9.94 8.00
CA PHE A 170 -9.79 9.23 8.54
C PHE A 170 -9.47 9.78 9.94
N ARG A 171 -8.76 8.98 10.75
CA ARG A 171 -8.09 9.47 11.95
C ARG A 171 -6.69 9.95 11.57
N ARG A 172 -6.44 11.24 11.79
CA ARG A 172 -5.11 11.81 11.57
C ARG A 172 -4.14 11.27 12.61
N ILE A 173 -3.01 10.75 12.15
CA ILE A 173 -1.85 10.45 12.99
C ILE A 173 -1.00 11.73 13.10
N VAL A 174 -0.56 12.05 14.31
CA VAL A 174 0.40 13.14 14.59
C VAL A 174 1.65 12.62 15.29
N SER A 175 2.73 13.41 15.25
CA SER A 175 3.98 13.03 15.92
C SER A 175 3.76 12.88 17.43
N GLY A 176 4.27 11.78 18.01
CA GLY A 176 4.19 11.49 19.44
C GLY A 176 2.91 10.78 19.88
N GLU A 177 2.07 10.39 18.92
CA GLU A 177 0.92 9.48 19.11
C GLU A 177 1.30 8.02 18.88
#